data_AF-A0A535GVZ5-F1
#
_entry.id   AF-A0A535GVZ5-F1
#
_cell.length_a   1.000
_cell.length_b   1.000
_cell.length_c   1.000
_cell.angle_alpha   90.00
_cell.angle_beta   90.00
_cell.angle_gamma   90.00
#
_symmetry.space_group_name_H-M   'P 1'
#
loop_
_entity.id
_entity.type
_entity.pdbx_description
1 polymer ?
#
loop_
_entity_poly.entity_id
_entity_poly.type
_entity_poly.pdbx_seq_one_letter_code
_entity_poly.pdbx_strand_id
1 'polypeptide(L)'
;MPLVEAVVALDTALHRRITGLEQLKLWLDTHPGYHGIRQLRRAVELANPATESPMETRLRLLLMSNGLLTPVVQMSLYDGTGAFIARPDLYYPGDRPAIE
;
A
#
# COMPACT_ATOMS: atom_id res chain seq x y z
N MET A 1 2.79 -11.61 -14.35
CA MET A 1 2.16 -11.69 -13.01
C MET A 1 0.95 -10.77 -12.99
N PRO A 2 -0.19 -11.14 -12.37
CA PRO A 2 -1.33 -10.23 -12.19
C PRO A 2 -0.94 -8.99 -11.37
N LEU A 3 -1.58 -7.84 -11.62
CA LEU A 3 -1.22 -6.58 -10.95
C LEU A 3 -1.31 -6.67 -9.43
N VAL A 4 -2.40 -7.26 -8.91
CA VAL A 4 -2.61 -7.44 -7.46
C VAL A 4 -1.45 -8.21 -6.82
N GLU A 5 -1.05 -9.34 -7.42
CA GLU A 5 0.06 -10.15 -6.91
C GLU A 5 1.41 -9.43 -7.03
N ALA A 6 1.59 -8.59 -8.06
CA ALA A 6 2.76 -7.74 -8.19
C ALA A 6 2.86 -6.71 -7.05
N VAL A 7 1.74 -6.09 -6.67
CA VAL A 7 1.68 -5.15 -5.54
C VAL A 7 1.91 -5.89 -4.22
N VAL A 8 1.31 -7.07 -4.03
CA VAL A 8 1.55 -7.91 -2.83
C VAL A 8 3.05 -8.21 -2.64
N ALA A 9 3.72 -8.64 -3.71
CA ALA A 9 5.16 -8.91 -3.68
C ALA A 9 5.96 -7.64 -3.36
N LEU A 10 5.55 -6.51 -3.92
CA LEU A 10 6.23 -5.23 -3.71
C LEU A 10 6.04 -4.68 -2.30
N ASP A 11 4.81 -4.69 -1.78
CA ASP A 11 4.48 -4.33 -0.39
C ASP A 11 5.30 -5.19 0.57
N THR A 12 5.36 -6.50 0.34
CA THR A 12 6.17 -7.42 1.16
C THR A 12 7.65 -7.05 1.12
N ALA A 13 8.20 -6.75 -0.07
CA ALA A 13 9.60 -6.36 -0.22
C ALA A 13 9.91 -5.00 0.45
N LEU A 14 9.00 -4.03 0.34
CA LEU A 14 9.11 -2.72 0.96
C LEU A 14 9.00 -2.80 2.49
N HIS A 15 8.00 -3.53 3.00
CA HIS A 15 7.78 -3.75 4.43
C HIS A 15 9.00 -4.44 5.08
N ARG A 16 9.56 -5.45 4.40
CA ARG A 16 10.80 -6.14 4.84
C ARG A 16 12.08 -5.37 4.55
N ARG A 17 11.99 -4.16 3.98
CA ARG A 17 13.13 -3.29 3.60
C ARG A 17 14.16 -3.98 2.69
N ILE A 18 13.71 -4.92 1.86
CA ILE A 18 14.52 -5.52 0.79
C ILE A 18 14.82 -4.46 -0.29
N THR A 19 13.91 -3.51 -0.47
CA THR A 19 14.09 -2.31 -1.32
C THR A 19 13.30 -1.14 -0.74
N GLY A 20 13.41 0.04 -1.35
CA GLY A 20 12.66 1.25 -0.98
C GLY A 20 11.95 1.88 -2.17
N LEU A 21 10.89 2.65 -1.92
CA LEU A 21 10.11 3.33 -2.96
C LEU A 21 10.97 4.26 -3.81
N GLU A 22 11.86 5.04 -3.19
CA GLU A 22 12.75 5.97 -3.92
C GLU A 22 13.74 5.22 -4.82
N GLN A 23 14.28 4.10 -4.34
CA GLN A 23 15.17 3.26 -5.14
C GLN A 23 14.45 2.66 -6.35
N LEU A 24 13.21 2.20 -6.17
CA LEU A 24 12.38 1.67 -7.25
C LEU A 24 12.03 2.75 -8.28
N LYS A 25 11.66 3.95 -7.84
CA LYS A 25 11.38 5.09 -8.74
C LYS A 25 12.61 5.45 -9.57
N LEU A 26 13.78 5.56 -8.95
CA LEU A 26 15.02 5.82 -9.65
C LEU A 26 15.35 4.72 -10.68
N TRP A 27 15.14 3.45 -10.30
CA TRP A 27 15.34 2.33 -11.22
C TRP A 27 14.38 2.38 -12.41
N LEU A 28 13.10 2.70 -12.17
CA LEU A 28 12.09 2.86 -13.22
C LEU A 28 12.43 3.95 -14.23
N ASP A 29 12.98 5.07 -13.77
CA ASP A 29 13.32 6.21 -14.61
C ASP A 29 14.60 5.99 -15.42
N THR A 30 15.49 5.14 -14.93
CA THR A 30 16.73 4.75 -15.63
C THR A 30 16.56 3.59 -16.61
N HIS A 31 15.43 2.87 -16.57
CA HIS A 31 15.17 1.68 -17.40
C HIS A 31 13.85 1.74 -18.20
N PRO A 32 13.58 2.82 -18.97
CA PRO A 32 12.28 3.03 -19.63
C PRO A 32 11.93 1.96 -20.68
N GLY A 33 12.91 1.24 -21.22
CA GLY A 33 12.72 0.19 -22.23
C GLY A 33 12.59 -1.24 -21.68
N TYR A 34 12.65 -1.43 -20.37
CA TYR A 34 12.64 -2.77 -19.78
C TYR A 34 11.30 -3.49 -20.01
N HIS A 35 11.35 -4.77 -20.34
CA HIS A 35 10.15 -5.56 -20.55
C HIS A 35 9.32 -5.61 -19.24
N GLY A 36 8.05 -5.21 -19.31
CA GLY A 36 7.17 -5.15 -18.14
C GLY A 36 7.25 -3.85 -17.32
N ILE A 37 8.01 -2.85 -17.76
CA ILE A 37 8.20 -1.58 -17.04
C ILE A 37 6.87 -0.87 -16.71
N ARG A 38 5.88 -0.91 -17.62
CA ARG A 38 4.56 -0.30 -17.39
C ARG A 38 3.81 -0.98 -16.23
N GLN A 39 3.90 -2.31 -16.16
CA GLN A 39 3.29 -3.06 -15.06
C GLN A 39 3.99 -2.76 -13.74
N LEU A 40 5.33 -2.70 -13.73
CA LEU A 40 6.08 -2.36 -12.53
C LEU A 40 5.77 -0.93 -12.06
N ARG A 41 5.69 0.05 -12.97
CA ARG A 41 5.32 1.43 -12.63
C ARG A 41 3.95 1.48 -11.96
N ARG A 42 2.97 0.78 -12.52
CA ARG A 42 1.62 0.69 -11.93
C ARG A 42 1.63 0.02 -10.56
N ALA A 43 2.45 -1.02 -10.37
CA ALA A 43 2.58 -1.67 -9.07
C ALA A 43 3.22 -0.74 -8.03
N VAL A 44 4.27 0.00 -8.40
CA VAL A 44 4.94 1.00 -7.54
C VAL A 44 3.99 2.12 -7.13
N GLU A 45 3.15 2.62 -8.04
CA GLU A 45 2.10 3.62 -7.73
C GLU A 45 1.08 3.13 -6.68
N LEU A 46 0.82 1.83 -6.65
CA LEU A 46 -0.16 1.20 -5.77
C LEU A 46 0.46 0.62 -4.50
N ALA A 47 1.79 0.61 -4.37
CA ALA A 47 2.47 -0.01 -3.26
C ALA A 47 2.39 0.83 -1.98
N ASN A 48 2.28 0.17 -0.84
CA ASN A 48 2.29 0.79 0.48
C ASN A 48 3.24 0.02 1.43
N PRO A 49 4.39 0.60 1.82
CA PRO A 49 5.33 -0.02 2.74
C PRO A 49 4.77 -0.33 4.13
N ALA A 50 3.68 0.33 4.53
CA ALA A 50 3.05 0.13 5.84
C ALA A 50 2.16 -1.12 5.90
N THR A 51 1.85 -1.74 4.76
CA THR A 51 1.05 -2.97 4.72
C THR A 51 1.84 -4.14 5.30
N GLU A 52 1.26 -4.84 6.27
CA GLU A 52 1.96 -5.87 7.05
C GLU A 52 1.66 -7.29 6.52
N SER A 53 0.56 -7.48 5.79
CA SER A 53 0.14 -8.77 5.23
C SER A 53 -0.28 -8.74 3.75
N PRO A 54 -0.14 -9.87 3.03
CA PRO A 54 -0.68 -10.02 1.68
C PRO A 54 -2.21 -9.86 1.56
N MET A 55 -2.98 -10.10 2.63
CA MET A 55 -4.44 -9.95 2.60
C MET A 55 -4.84 -8.48 2.70
N GLU A 56 -4.15 -7.69 3.52
CA GLU A 56 -4.33 -6.23 3.58
C GLU A 56 -4.12 -5.57 2.22
N THR A 57 -3.06 -5.92 1.48
CA THR A 57 -2.84 -5.40 0.12
C THR A 57 -4.02 -5.73 -0.80
N ARG A 58 -4.49 -6.98 -0.78
CA ARG A 58 -5.60 -7.41 -1.63
C ARG A 58 -6.90 -6.69 -1.28
N LEU A 59 -7.20 -6.56 0.01
CA LEU A 59 -8.37 -5.82 0.50
C LEU A 59 -8.30 -4.35 0.11
N ARG A 60 -7.16 -3.69 0.33
CA ARG A 60 -6.92 -2.29 -0.06
C ARG A 60 -7.18 -2.06 -1.55
N LEU A 61 -6.64 -2.93 -2.42
CA LEU A 61 -6.83 -2.83 -3.86
C LEU A 61 -8.27 -3.15 -4.29
N LEU A 62 -8.95 -4.06 -3.61
CA LEU A 62 -10.36 -4.36 -3.86
C LEU A 62 -11.25 -3.16 -3.52
N LEU A 63 -11.00 -2.49 -2.40
CA LEU A 63 -11.76 -1.29 -2.02
C LEU A 63 -11.52 -0.15 -3.02
N MET A 64 -10.26 0.11 -3.36
CA MET A 64 -9.89 1.15 -4.33
C MET A 64 -10.46 0.88 -5.72
N SER A 65 -10.50 -0.38 -6.18
CA SER A 65 -11.06 -0.72 -7.49
C SER A 65 -12.58 -0.56 -7.56
N ASN A 66 -13.27 -0.53 -6.41
CA ASN A 66 -14.70 -0.26 -6.28
C ASN A 66 -15.00 1.23 -6.03
N GLY A 67 -14.02 2.13 -6.21
CA GLY A 67 -14.23 3.58 -6.17
C GLY A 67 -14.12 4.21 -4.79
N LEU A 68 -13.73 3.45 -3.76
CA LEU A 68 -13.39 4.02 -2.46
C LEU A 68 -12.04 4.74 -2.55
N LEU A 69 -11.88 5.79 -1.74
CA LEU A 69 -10.62 6.53 -1.63
C LEU A 69 -9.49 5.62 -1.13
N THR A 70 -8.24 6.04 -1.29
CA THR A 70 -7.12 5.27 -0.72
C THR A 70 -7.19 5.31 0.81
N PRO A 71 -7.32 4.17 1.51
CA PRO A 71 -7.32 4.15 2.97
C PRO A 71 -5.94 4.48 3.52
N VAL A 72 -5.92 5.03 4.73
CA VAL A 72 -4.69 5.12 5.52
C VAL A 72 -4.45 3.74 6.14
N VAL A 73 -3.25 3.21 5.96
CA VAL A 73 -2.86 1.88 6.44
C VAL A 73 -2.23 2.02 7.82
N GLN A 74 -2.60 1.15 8.76
CA GLN A 74 -1.93 1.01 10.06
C GLN A 74 -1.84 2.31 10.90
N MET A 75 -2.86 3.17 10.82
CA MET A 75 -2.91 4.46 11.52
C MET A 75 -3.27 4.28 13.00
N SER A 76 -2.41 4.73 13.91
CA SER A 76 -2.75 4.78 15.34
C SER A 76 -3.78 5.86 15.63
N LEU A 77 -4.88 5.47 16.28
CA LEU A 77 -5.95 6.35 16.72
C LEU A 77 -5.80 6.64 18.22
N TYR A 78 -5.99 7.91 18.59
CA TYR A 78 -5.89 8.40 19.96
C TYR A 78 -7.15 9.19 20.33
N ASP A 79 -7.51 9.20 21.61
CA ASP A 79 -8.62 10.01 22.11
C ASP A 79 -8.22 11.48 22.33
N GLY A 80 -9.18 12.30 22.78
CA GLY A 80 -8.96 13.73 23.05
C GLY A 80 -7.97 14.03 24.19
N THR A 81 -7.58 13.02 24.97
CA THR A 81 -6.57 13.11 26.02
C THR A 81 -5.19 12.62 25.55
N GLY A 82 -5.11 12.05 24.35
CA GLY A 82 -3.92 11.42 23.80
C GLY A 82 -3.75 9.95 24.19
N ALA A 83 -4.75 9.30 24.78
CA ALA A 83 -4.71 7.88 25.08
C ALA A 83 -4.92 7.05 23.81
N PHE A 84 -4.16 5.96 23.65
CA PHE A 84 -4.28 5.06 22.51
C PHE A 84 -5.63 4.33 22.52
N ILE A 85 -6.32 4.32 21.38
CA ILE A 85 -7.59 3.63 21.20
C ILE A 85 -7.37 2.33 20.41
N ALA A 86 -6.83 2.42 19.20
CA ALA A 86 -6.69 1.30 18.26
C ALA A 86 -5.67 1.62 17.14
N ARG A 87 -5.26 0.59 16.41
CA ARG A 87 -4.48 0.69 15.17
C ARG A 87 -5.10 -0.27 14.14
N PRO A 88 -6.16 0.16 13.42
CA PRO A 88 -6.79 -0.69 12.41
C PRO A 88 -5.87 -0.87 11.20
N ASP A 89 -6.08 -1.97 10.48
CA ASP A 89 -5.34 -2.27 9.27
C ASP A 89 -5.60 -1.22 8.19
N LEU A 90 -6.87 -0.85 7.99
CA LEU A 90 -7.30 0.21 7.07
C LEU A 90 -8.23 1.21 7.78
N TYR A 91 -7.98 2.50 7.58
CA TYR A 91 -8.77 3.59 8.13
C TYR A 91 -9.14 4.63 7.07
N TYR A 92 -10.41 5.06 7.06
CA TYR A 92 -10.92 6.12 6.19
C TYR A 92 -11.27 7.36 7.02
N PRO A 93 -10.43 8.42 7.03
CA PRO A 93 -10.65 9.58 7.90
C PRO A 93 -11.93 10.37 7.64
N GLY A 94 -12.43 10.35 6.39
CA GLY A 94 -13.63 11.09 5.98
C GLY A 94 -14.92 10.46 6.50
N ASP A 95 -15.13 9.18 6.21
CA ASP A 95 -16.35 8.46 6.56
C ASP A 95 -16.25 7.75 7.94
N ARG A 96 -15.04 7.70 8.52
CA ARG A 96 -14.67 7.02 9.76
C ARG A 96 -14.85 5.48 9.83
N PRO A 97 -15.04 4.68 8.76
CA PRO A 97 -14.97 3.24 8.92
C PRO A 97 -13.52 2.80 9.17
N ALA A 98 -13.36 1.90 10.14
CA ALA A 98 -12.16 1.12 10.38
C ALA A 98 -12.42 -0.32 9.91
N ILE A 99 -11.42 -0.96 9.30
CA ILE A 99 -11.51 -2.33 8.81
C ILE A 99 -10.33 -3.13 9.38
N GLU A 100 -10.64 -4.33 9.90
CA GLU A 100 -9.75 -5.35 10.46
C GLU A 100 -10.04 -6.71 9.82
#